data_AF-A0A0S4QK60-F1
#
_entry.id   AF-A0A0S4QK60-F1
#
_cell.length_a   1.000
_cell.length_b   1.000
_cell.length_c   1.000
_cell.angle_alpha   90.00
_cell.angle_beta   90.00
_cell.angle_gamma   90.00
#
_symmetry.space_group_name_H-M   'P 1'
#
loop_
_entity.id
_entity.type
_entity.pdbx_description
1 polymer ?
#
loop_
_entity_poly.entity_id
_entity_poly.type
_entity_poly.pdbx_seq_one_letter_code
_entity_poly.pdbx_strand_id
1 'polypeptide(L)'
;MDEQDFRAAARDLSRLDHLDVPELEVVYKLERTSGFFYFQLADSLRNEEAAELLRRNGRGEWGHASRMQQALTIKLGCPYEPSADLEGGYPLGPPPPVDAALLAAIARGERAGDADYQRWAGTEPDPNVARLLRINGREDSQHADRVARVSALLDADM
;
A
#
# COMPACT_ATOMS: atom_id res chain seq x y z
N MET A 1 0.58 6.39 -19.38
CA MET A 1 0.37 5.38 -18.33
C MET A 1 -0.12 6.18 -17.14
N ASP A 2 -1.42 6.09 -16.84
CA ASP A 2 -2.16 6.99 -15.94
C ASP A 2 -2.74 6.19 -14.74
N GLU A 3 -3.56 6.81 -13.87
CA GLU A 3 -4.19 6.19 -12.69
C GLU A 3 -4.96 4.89 -13.00
N GLN A 4 -5.38 4.70 -14.26
CA GLN A 4 -6.05 3.50 -14.74
C GLN A 4 -5.12 2.27 -14.67
N ASP A 5 -3.81 2.46 -14.82
CA ASP A 5 -2.81 1.40 -14.75
C ASP A 5 -2.57 0.90 -13.31
N PHE A 6 -2.62 1.80 -12.32
CA PHE A 6 -2.55 1.43 -10.89
C PHE A 6 -3.73 0.53 -10.49
N ARG A 7 -4.95 0.94 -10.82
CA ARG A 7 -6.16 0.18 -10.46
C ARG A 7 -6.27 -1.13 -11.23
N ALA A 8 -5.80 -1.17 -12.48
CA ALA A 8 -5.74 -2.39 -13.26
C ALA A 8 -4.74 -3.39 -12.65
N ALA A 9 -3.53 -2.94 -12.33
CA ALA A 9 -2.50 -3.77 -11.70
C ALA A 9 -2.96 -4.38 -10.37
N ALA A 10 -3.55 -3.56 -9.48
CA ALA A 10 -4.09 -4.05 -8.21
C ALA A 10 -5.21 -5.10 -8.41
N ARG A 11 -6.08 -4.90 -9.40
CA ARG A 11 -7.15 -5.86 -9.74
C ARG A 11 -6.59 -7.16 -10.31
N ASP A 12 -5.54 -7.09 -11.10
CA ASP A 12 -4.95 -8.28 -11.70
C ASP A 12 -4.23 -9.11 -10.63
N LEU A 13 -3.51 -8.46 -9.72
CA LEU A 13 -2.89 -9.12 -8.56
C LEU A 13 -3.90 -9.78 -7.61
N SER A 14 -5.04 -9.13 -7.34
CA SER A 14 -6.04 -9.69 -6.41
C SER A 14 -6.69 -10.99 -6.91
N ARG A 15 -6.55 -11.31 -8.20
CA ARG A 15 -6.99 -12.59 -8.78
C ARG A 15 -5.98 -13.71 -8.63
N LEU A 16 -4.76 -13.41 -8.18
CA LEU A 16 -3.70 -14.38 -8.02
C LEU A 16 -3.72 -14.93 -6.60
N ASP A 17 -3.48 -16.23 -6.50
CA ASP A 17 -3.29 -16.92 -5.23
C ASP A 17 -1.82 -16.97 -4.82
N HIS A 18 -0.88 -16.81 -5.77
CA HIS A 18 0.56 -16.88 -5.55
C HIS A 18 1.27 -15.73 -6.28
N LEU A 19 2.37 -15.24 -5.72
CA LEU A 19 3.19 -14.18 -6.29
C LEU A 19 4.58 -14.71 -6.61
N ASP A 20 4.99 -14.64 -7.87
CA ASP A 20 6.38 -14.84 -8.27
C ASP A 20 7.07 -13.48 -8.44
N VAL A 21 8.31 -13.49 -8.92
CA VAL A 21 9.13 -12.29 -9.10
C VAL A 21 8.39 -11.15 -9.84
N PRO A 22 7.77 -11.36 -11.01
CA PRO A 22 7.08 -10.27 -11.72
C PRO A 22 5.95 -9.65 -10.91
N GLU A 23 5.16 -10.48 -10.21
CA GLU A 23 4.05 -9.99 -9.40
C GLU A 23 4.54 -9.22 -8.17
N LEU A 24 5.63 -9.65 -7.54
CA LEU A 24 6.24 -8.92 -6.42
C LEU A 24 6.80 -7.56 -6.84
N GLU A 25 7.31 -7.41 -8.07
CA GLU A 25 7.70 -6.11 -8.62
C GLU A 25 6.48 -5.19 -8.80
N VAL A 26 5.35 -5.74 -9.26
CA VAL A 26 4.09 -4.98 -9.35
C VAL A 26 3.61 -4.56 -7.97
N VAL A 27 3.59 -5.46 -6.98
CA VAL A 27 3.25 -5.11 -5.60
C VAL A 27 4.18 -4.02 -5.08
N TYR A 28 5.50 -4.16 -5.24
CA TYR A 28 6.46 -3.13 -4.86
C TYR A 28 6.09 -1.76 -5.44
N LYS A 29 5.78 -1.69 -6.75
CA LYS A 29 5.41 -0.44 -7.41
C LYS A 29 4.09 0.12 -6.88
N LEU A 30 3.11 -0.73 -6.58
CA LEU A 30 1.86 -0.33 -5.94
C LEU A 30 2.11 0.27 -4.56
N GLU A 31 2.91 -0.38 -3.71
CA GLU A 31 3.24 0.11 -2.36
C GLU A 31 3.93 1.47 -2.38
N ARG A 32 4.88 1.66 -3.32
CA ARG A 32 5.51 2.97 -3.56
C ARG A 32 4.47 4.04 -3.90
N THR A 33 3.54 3.69 -4.78
CA THR A 33 2.47 4.58 -5.23
C THR A 33 1.50 4.93 -4.10
N SER A 34 1.07 3.93 -3.32
CA SER A 34 0.23 4.13 -2.13
C SER A 34 0.91 5.05 -1.12
N GLY A 35 2.23 4.88 -0.90
CA GLY A 35 3.02 5.77 -0.07
C GLY A 35 2.95 7.23 -0.53
N PHE A 36 3.21 7.48 -1.82
CA PHE A 36 3.08 8.82 -2.40
C PHE A 36 1.67 9.38 -2.28
N PHE A 37 0.64 8.57 -2.50
CA PHE A 37 -0.76 8.98 -2.40
C PHE A 37 -1.11 9.43 -0.98
N TYR A 38 -0.70 8.68 0.04
CA TYR A 38 -0.90 9.08 1.44
C TYR A 38 -0.24 10.42 1.78
N PHE A 39 0.98 10.67 1.28
CA PHE A 39 1.62 11.97 1.46
C PHE A 39 0.87 13.10 0.75
N GLN A 40 0.40 12.88 -0.48
CA GLN A 40 -0.42 13.88 -1.21
C GLN A 40 -1.72 14.21 -0.47
N LEU A 41 -2.41 13.21 0.10
CA LEU A 41 -3.61 13.43 0.89
C LEU A 41 -3.29 14.21 2.17
N ALA A 42 -2.21 13.87 2.87
CA ALA A 42 -1.79 14.57 4.08
C ALA A 42 -1.51 16.06 3.80
N ASP A 43 -0.83 16.37 2.71
CA ASP A 43 -0.48 17.76 2.33
C ASP A 43 -1.71 18.60 1.94
N SER A 44 -2.84 17.95 1.63
CA SER A 44 -4.11 18.63 1.33
C SER A 44 -4.93 18.99 2.57
N LEU A 45 -4.58 18.44 3.74
CA LEU A 45 -5.32 18.65 4.99
C LEU A 45 -4.83 19.86 5.75
N ARG A 46 -5.77 20.56 6.41
CA ARG A 46 -5.46 21.65 7.35
C ARG A 46 -5.31 21.17 8.80
N ASN A 47 -6.00 20.08 9.15
CA ASN A 47 -5.86 19.47 10.47
C ASN A 47 -4.55 18.67 10.50
N GLU A 48 -3.56 19.17 11.26
CA GLU A 48 -2.21 18.58 11.31
C GLU A 48 -2.19 17.20 11.99
N GLU A 49 -3.06 16.95 12.95
CA GLU A 49 -3.17 15.64 13.60
C GLU A 49 -3.66 14.58 12.61
N ALA A 50 -4.69 14.92 11.83
CA ALA A 50 -5.19 14.09 10.74
C ALA A 50 -4.13 13.89 9.63
N ALA A 51 -3.41 14.96 9.26
CA ALA A 51 -2.34 14.88 8.28
C ALA A 51 -1.23 13.92 8.72
N GLU A 52 -0.77 13.99 9.98
CA GLU A 52 0.30 13.12 10.46
C GLU A 52 -0.11 11.64 10.52
N LEU A 53 -1.38 11.33 10.79
CA LEU A 53 -1.89 9.96 10.69
C LEU A 53 -1.77 9.41 9.26
N LEU A 54 -2.07 10.23 8.24
CA LEU A 54 -1.89 9.84 6.84
C LEU A 54 -0.41 9.73 6.46
N ARG A 55 0.46 10.65 6.89
CA ARG A 55 1.92 10.52 6.67
C ARG A 55 2.47 9.26 7.31
N ARG A 56 1.93 8.84 8.46
CA ARG A 56 2.32 7.59 9.11
C ARG A 56 1.96 6.37 8.26
N ASN A 57 0.81 6.35 7.62
CA ASN A 57 0.48 5.30 6.65
C ASN A 57 1.42 5.35 5.45
N GLY A 58 1.69 6.54 4.89
CA GLY A 58 2.64 6.68 3.77
C GLY A 58 4.03 6.10 4.05
N ARG A 59 4.55 6.29 5.27
CA ARG A 59 5.80 5.64 5.71
C ARG A 59 5.66 4.13 5.91
N GLY A 60 4.48 3.66 6.31
CA GLY A 60 4.12 2.24 6.39
C GLY A 60 4.20 1.55 5.03
N GLU A 61 3.62 2.16 3.99
CA GLU A 61 3.67 1.64 2.61
C GLU A 61 5.11 1.55 2.08
N TRP A 62 5.98 2.49 2.43
CA TRP A 62 7.40 2.35 2.10
C TRP A 62 8.08 1.20 2.84
N GLY A 63 7.62 0.89 4.06
CA GLY A 63 7.97 -0.34 4.76
C GLY A 63 7.48 -1.58 4.00
N HIS A 64 6.28 -1.56 3.42
CA HIS A 64 5.76 -2.65 2.60
C HIS A 64 6.62 -2.89 1.36
N ALA A 65 6.94 -1.83 0.62
CA ALA A 65 7.83 -1.88 -0.54
C ALA A 65 9.21 -2.47 -0.16
N SER A 66 9.79 -2.04 0.96
CA SER A 66 11.06 -2.61 1.44
C SER A 66 10.96 -4.11 1.73
N ARG A 67 9.82 -4.58 2.27
CA ARG A 67 9.59 -6.02 2.47
C ARG A 67 9.38 -6.77 1.15
N MET A 68 8.82 -6.13 0.11
CA MET A 68 8.76 -6.73 -1.23
C MET A 68 10.15 -6.85 -1.86
N GLN A 69 11.02 -5.85 -1.70
CA GLN A 69 12.43 -5.94 -2.11
C GLN A 69 13.16 -7.10 -1.39
N GLN A 70 12.90 -7.30 -0.10
CA GLN A 70 13.44 -8.45 0.65
C GLN A 70 12.91 -9.78 0.11
N ALA A 71 11.61 -9.88 -0.19
CA ALA A 71 11.01 -11.07 -0.78
C ALA A 71 11.61 -11.39 -2.17
N LEU A 72 11.82 -10.38 -3.01
CA LEU A 72 12.47 -10.49 -4.32
C LEU A 72 13.92 -10.99 -4.18
N THR A 73 14.67 -10.43 -3.23
CA THR A 73 16.04 -10.87 -2.92
C THR A 73 16.08 -12.35 -2.52
N ILE A 74 15.11 -12.81 -1.72
CA ILE A 74 14.99 -14.22 -1.32
C ILE A 74 14.68 -15.11 -2.54
N LYS A 75 13.67 -14.76 -3.35
CA LYS A 75 13.26 -15.57 -4.51
C LYS A 75 14.34 -15.67 -5.59
N LEU A 76 15.10 -14.59 -5.82
CA LEU A 76 16.17 -14.55 -6.81
C LEU A 76 17.49 -15.18 -6.30
N GLY A 77 17.67 -15.30 -4.99
CA GLY A 77 18.90 -15.79 -4.37
C GLY A 77 20.08 -14.81 -4.45
N CYS A 78 19.84 -13.55 -4.83
CA CYS A 78 20.82 -12.47 -4.89
C CYS A 78 20.19 -11.12 -4.53
N PRO A 79 20.98 -10.11 -4.14
CA PRO A 79 20.46 -8.78 -3.85
C PRO A 79 19.64 -8.21 -5.01
N TYR A 80 18.41 -7.79 -4.73
CA TYR A 80 17.55 -7.13 -5.69
C TYR A 80 17.57 -5.61 -5.47
N GLU A 81 17.84 -4.87 -6.56
CA GLU A 81 17.78 -3.42 -6.59
C GLU A 81 16.63 -2.97 -7.50
N PRO A 82 15.58 -2.32 -6.96
CA PRO A 82 14.47 -1.81 -7.76
C PRO A 82 14.95 -0.82 -8.82
N SER A 83 14.35 -0.89 -10.00
CA SER A 83 14.60 0.11 -11.04
C SER A 83 14.03 1.49 -10.64
N ALA A 84 14.52 2.55 -11.27
CA ALA A 84 14.00 3.90 -11.06
C ALA A 84 12.49 4.02 -11.39
N ASP A 85 11.99 3.21 -12.34
CA ASP A 85 10.56 3.15 -12.66
C ASP A 85 9.74 2.52 -11.53
N LEU A 86 10.25 1.46 -10.89
CA LEU A 86 9.60 0.85 -9.74
C LEU A 86 9.61 1.80 -8.53
N GLU A 87 10.73 2.45 -8.26
CA GLU A 87 10.88 3.44 -7.18
C GLU A 87 9.96 4.65 -7.34
N GLY A 88 9.73 5.07 -8.59
CA GLY A 88 8.89 6.20 -8.95
C GLY A 88 7.39 5.93 -8.87
N GLY A 89 6.96 4.66 -8.78
CA GLY A 89 5.55 4.31 -8.71
C GLY A 89 4.78 4.58 -10.01
N TYR A 90 3.46 4.51 -9.94
CA TYR A 90 2.56 4.91 -11.01
C TYR A 90 2.29 6.43 -10.93
N PRO A 91 2.08 7.12 -12.06
CA PRO A 91 1.73 8.53 -12.05
C PRO A 91 0.43 8.79 -11.27
N LEU A 92 0.50 9.70 -10.30
CA LEU A 92 -0.65 10.19 -9.55
C LEU A 92 -1.10 11.54 -10.09
N GLY A 93 -2.41 11.71 -10.25
CA GLY A 93 -3.01 13.02 -10.50
C GLY A 93 -3.02 13.90 -9.25
N PRO A 94 -3.63 15.10 -9.33
CA PRO A 94 -3.93 15.89 -8.14
C PRO A 94 -4.77 15.08 -7.14
N PRO A 95 -4.53 15.22 -5.82
CA PRO A 95 -5.30 14.47 -4.84
C PRO A 95 -6.78 14.86 -4.92
N PRO A 96 -7.71 13.89 -4.81
CA PRO A 96 -9.12 14.20 -4.66
C PRO A 96 -9.37 14.91 -3.30
N PRO A 97 -10.49 15.63 -3.15
CA PRO A 97 -10.88 16.17 -1.85
C PRO A 97 -10.95 15.08 -0.79
N VAL A 98 -10.35 15.33 0.38
CA VAL A 98 -10.40 14.40 1.52
C VAL A 98 -11.75 14.54 2.21
N ASP A 99 -12.72 13.73 1.75
CA ASP A 99 -14.05 13.62 2.33
C ASP A 99 -14.28 12.23 2.97
N ALA A 100 -15.40 12.09 3.68
CA ALA A 100 -15.78 10.86 4.35
C ALA A 100 -15.92 9.67 3.38
N ALA A 101 -16.34 9.92 2.12
CA ALA A 101 -16.50 8.87 1.13
C ALA A 101 -15.15 8.32 0.65
N LEU A 102 -14.18 9.20 0.41
CA LEU A 102 -12.80 8.83 0.09
C LEU A 102 -12.16 8.05 1.23
N LEU A 103 -12.22 8.57 2.47
CA LEU A 103 -11.63 7.91 3.63
C LEU A 103 -12.23 6.51 3.86
N ALA A 104 -13.56 6.38 3.72
CA ALA A 104 -14.22 5.08 3.79
C ALA A 104 -13.77 4.13 2.66
N ALA A 105 -13.53 4.65 1.46
CA ALA A 105 -13.00 3.85 0.34
C ALA A 105 -11.57 3.38 0.59
N ILE A 106 -10.70 4.26 1.08
CA ILE A 106 -9.32 3.92 1.45
C ILE A 106 -9.32 2.85 2.54
N ALA A 107 -10.07 3.05 3.63
CA ALA A 107 -10.13 2.07 4.72
C ALA A 107 -10.62 0.69 4.25
N ARG A 108 -11.57 0.62 3.29
CA ARG A 108 -11.97 -0.66 2.67
C ARG A 108 -10.85 -1.26 1.82
N GLY A 109 -10.13 -0.43 1.06
CA GLY A 109 -8.98 -0.84 0.26
C GLY A 109 -7.89 -1.48 1.12
N GLU A 110 -7.51 -0.82 2.23
CA GLU A 110 -6.55 -1.34 3.20
C GLU A 110 -6.97 -2.70 3.77
N ARG A 111 -8.24 -2.87 4.15
CA ARG A 111 -8.73 -4.18 4.64
C ARG A 111 -8.70 -5.26 3.56
N ALA A 112 -8.92 -4.89 2.31
CA ALA A 112 -8.79 -5.81 1.19
C ALA A 112 -7.32 -6.19 0.94
N GLY A 113 -6.39 -5.22 1.07
CA GLY A 113 -4.95 -5.43 1.03
C GLY A 113 -4.48 -6.44 2.06
N ASP A 114 -4.94 -6.33 3.32
CA ASP A 114 -4.66 -7.33 4.36
C ASP A 114 -5.11 -8.73 3.91
N ALA A 115 -6.36 -8.86 3.45
CA ALA A 115 -6.88 -10.13 2.99
C ALA A 115 -6.09 -10.72 1.81
N ASP A 116 -5.64 -9.87 0.88
CA ASP A 116 -4.80 -10.26 -0.25
C ASP A 116 -3.42 -10.75 0.24
N TYR A 117 -2.75 -10.00 1.11
CA TYR A 117 -1.49 -10.39 1.73
C TYR A 117 -1.58 -11.70 2.53
N GLN A 118 -2.65 -11.90 3.31
CA GLN A 118 -2.84 -13.15 4.04
C GLN A 118 -3.06 -14.34 3.08
N ARG A 119 -3.80 -14.12 1.98
CA ARG A 119 -4.04 -15.16 0.96
C ARG A 119 -2.73 -15.57 0.28
N TRP A 120 -1.95 -14.61 -0.22
CA TRP A 120 -0.65 -14.87 -0.85
C TRP A 120 0.32 -15.54 0.13
N ALA A 121 0.34 -15.11 1.39
CA ALA A 121 1.16 -15.74 2.42
C ALA A 121 0.73 -17.18 2.77
N GLY A 122 -0.54 -17.53 2.55
CA GLY A 122 -1.09 -18.86 2.80
C GLY A 122 -0.62 -19.91 1.79
N THR A 123 -0.25 -19.48 0.59
CA THR A 123 0.18 -20.34 -0.53
C THR A 123 1.68 -20.26 -0.80
N GLU A 124 2.38 -19.29 -0.20
CA GLU A 124 3.82 -19.08 -0.37
C GLU A 124 4.64 -20.24 0.25
N PRO A 125 5.46 -20.96 -0.55
CA PRO A 125 6.28 -22.06 -0.05
C PRO A 125 7.47 -21.62 0.81
N ASP A 126 8.05 -20.43 0.57
CA ASP A 126 9.13 -19.93 1.41
C ASP A 126 8.59 -19.29 2.70
N PRO A 127 8.86 -19.86 3.89
CA PRO A 127 8.31 -19.35 5.14
C PRO A 127 8.78 -17.94 5.50
N ASN A 128 9.94 -17.50 5.00
CA ASN A 128 10.43 -16.14 5.21
C ASN A 128 9.67 -15.13 4.35
N VAL A 129 9.42 -15.46 3.08
CA VAL A 129 8.57 -14.63 2.20
C VAL A 129 7.15 -14.56 2.75
N ALA A 130 6.58 -15.70 3.13
CA ALA A 130 5.25 -15.77 3.73
C ALA A 130 5.17 -14.90 5.00
N ARG A 131 6.20 -14.88 5.84
CA ARG A 131 6.26 -14.01 7.03
C ARG A 131 6.25 -12.53 6.66
N LEU A 132 7.00 -12.11 5.63
CA LEU A 132 7.04 -10.73 5.17
C LEU A 132 5.66 -10.25 4.69
N LEU A 133 4.98 -11.07 3.87
CA LEU A 133 3.63 -10.80 3.38
C LEU A 133 2.63 -10.62 4.53
N ARG A 134 2.65 -11.52 5.54
CA ARG A 134 1.77 -11.39 6.72
C ARG A 134 2.02 -10.14 7.55
N ILE A 135 3.26 -9.61 7.55
CA ILE A 135 3.56 -8.36 8.25
C ILE A 135 2.89 -7.20 7.51
N ASN A 136 3.01 -7.11 6.19
CA ASN A 136 2.35 -6.08 5.39
C ASN A 136 0.84 -6.11 5.61
N GLY A 137 0.19 -7.27 5.48
CA GLY A 137 -1.26 -7.32 5.67
C GLY A 137 -1.73 -6.86 7.07
N ARG A 138 -1.00 -7.23 8.14
CA ARG A 138 -1.31 -6.72 9.48
C ARG A 138 -1.11 -5.21 9.62
N GLU A 139 -0.18 -4.63 8.85
CA GLU A 139 0.07 -3.19 8.82
C GLU A 139 -1.03 -2.45 8.02
N ASP A 140 -1.53 -3.01 6.91
CA ASP A 140 -2.72 -2.48 6.19
C ASP A 140 -3.94 -2.39 7.12
N SER A 141 -4.15 -3.43 7.93
CA SER A 141 -5.21 -3.40 8.94
C SER A 141 -5.05 -2.22 9.93
N GLN A 142 -3.83 -1.83 10.25
CA GLN A 142 -3.58 -0.64 11.07
C GLN A 142 -3.71 0.65 10.25
N HIS A 143 -3.42 0.63 8.94
CA HIS A 143 -3.65 1.76 8.05
C HIS A 143 -5.14 2.11 8.01
N ALA A 144 -6.00 1.11 7.85
CA ALA A 144 -7.45 1.26 7.91
C ALA A 144 -7.92 1.89 9.23
N ASP A 145 -7.38 1.44 10.37
CA ASP A 145 -7.70 2.01 11.68
C ASP A 145 -7.29 3.47 11.80
N ARG A 146 -6.14 3.86 11.23
CA ARG A 146 -5.69 5.26 11.23
C ARG A 146 -6.56 6.11 10.31
N VAL A 147 -6.97 5.61 9.16
CA VAL A 147 -7.91 6.30 8.25
C VAL A 147 -9.27 6.53 8.93
N ALA A 148 -9.77 5.55 9.69
CA ALA A 148 -10.99 5.73 10.47
C ALA A 148 -10.85 6.84 11.54
N ARG A 149 -9.69 6.96 12.17
CA ARG A 149 -9.40 8.06 13.13
C ARG A 149 -9.31 9.41 12.43
N VAL A 150 -8.70 9.47 11.24
CA VAL A 150 -8.68 10.68 10.40
C VAL A 150 -10.11 11.16 10.13
N SER A 151 -11.01 10.25 9.73
CA SER A 151 -12.42 10.60 9.51
C SER A 151 -13.06 11.22 10.74
N ALA A 152 -12.87 10.61 11.92
CA ALA A 152 -13.44 11.12 13.17
C ALA A 152 -12.89 12.50 13.57
N LEU A 153 -11.60 12.77 13.30
CA LEU A 153 -11.00 14.08 13.56
C LEU A 153 -11.58 15.16 12.65
N LEU A 154 -11.76 14.86 11.36
CA LEU A 154 -12.31 15.82 10.41
C LEU A 154 -13.80 16.09 10.64
N ASP A 155 -14.57 15.09 11.07
CA ASP A 155 -15.97 15.26 11.43
C ASP A 155 -16.15 16.13 12.70
N ALA A 156 -15.19 16.09 13.63
CA ALA A 156 -15.22 16.89 14.86
C ALA A 156 -14.84 18.37 14.63
N ASP A 157 -14.17 18.67 13.52
CA ASP A 157 -13.76 20.02 13.13
C ASP A 157 -14.81 20.77 12.28
N MET A 158 -15.91 20.09 11.90
CA MET A 158 -17.05 20.68 11.18
C MET A 158 -18.10 21.28 12.13
#